data_AF-A0A522A1U8-F1
#
_entry.id   AF-A0A522A1U8-F1
#
_cell.length_a   1.000
_cell.length_b   1.000
_cell.length_c   1.000
_cell.angle_alpha   90.00
_cell.angle_beta   90.00
_cell.angle_gamma   90.00
#
_symmetry.space_group_name_H-M   'P 1'
#
loop_
_entity.id
_entity.type
_entity.pdbx_description
1 polymer ?
#
loop_
_entity_poly.entity_id
_entity_poly.type
_entity_poly.pdbx_seq_one_letter_code
_entity_poly.pdbx_strand_id
1 'polypeptide(L)'
;MSYGSDEAIQDAEDVHREHCARLIAQCAAQLVAAHDMGRDEAIQAITNWMRLDGEAEADPTGVMALENAFPSPSKLMPTRQVAAIAHELLEAARDASDTL
;
A
#
# COMPACT_ATOMS: atom_id res chain seq x y z
N MET A 1 -21.32 -13.97 -28.09
CA MET A 1 -19.88 -13.62 -28.08
C MET A 1 -19.69 -12.38 -27.23
N SER A 2 -19.54 -12.56 -25.91
CA SER A 2 -19.14 -11.50 -24.98
C SER A 2 -17.95 -12.03 -24.20
N TYR A 3 -16.79 -12.07 -24.86
CA TYR A 3 -15.52 -12.52 -24.27
C TYR A 3 -14.56 -11.35 -24.01
N GLY A 4 -14.99 -10.10 -24.25
CA GLY A 4 -14.16 -8.91 -24.07
C GLY A 4 -14.37 -8.18 -22.74
N SER A 5 -15.39 -8.54 -21.93
CA SER A 5 -15.59 -7.90 -20.62
C SER A 5 -14.65 -8.47 -19.56
N ASP A 6 -14.41 -9.78 -19.58
CA ASP A 6 -13.68 -10.44 -18.50
C ASP A 6 -12.18 -10.15 -18.58
N GLU A 7 -11.62 -10.11 -19.79
CA GLU A 7 -10.20 -9.75 -20.02
C GLU A 7 -9.91 -8.29 -19.63
N ALA A 8 -10.82 -7.37 -19.93
CA ALA A 8 -10.68 -5.96 -19.54
C ALA A 8 -10.80 -5.74 -18.01
N ILE A 9 -11.60 -6.56 -17.32
CA ILE A 9 -11.70 -6.53 -15.85
C ILE A 9 -10.42 -7.09 -15.24
N GLN A 10 -9.90 -8.19 -15.78
CA GLN A 10 -8.70 -8.84 -15.30
C GLN A 10 -7.46 -7.95 -15.46
N ASP A 11 -7.30 -7.30 -16.61
CA ASP A 11 -6.24 -6.31 -16.83
C ASP A 11 -6.34 -5.12 -15.87
N ALA A 12 -7.57 -4.66 -15.56
CA ALA A 12 -7.79 -3.57 -14.62
C ALA A 12 -7.46 -3.97 -13.18
N GLU A 13 -7.79 -5.19 -12.77
CA GLU A 13 -7.44 -5.75 -11.46
C GLU A 13 -5.92 -5.91 -11.31
N ASP A 14 -5.23 -6.43 -12.33
CA ASP A 14 -3.77 -6.58 -12.30
C ASP A 14 -3.04 -5.23 -12.19
N VAL A 15 -3.51 -4.21 -12.93
CA VAL A 15 -3.00 -2.84 -12.83
C VAL A 15 -3.27 -2.25 -11.44
N HIS A 16 -4.45 -2.52 -10.87
CA HIS A 16 -4.80 -2.07 -9.53
C HIS A 16 -3.90 -2.69 -8.47
N ARG A 17 -3.67 -4.01 -8.50
CA ARG A 17 -2.79 -4.70 -7.55
C ARG A 17 -1.35 -4.22 -7.64
N GLU A 18 -0.80 -4.07 -8.85
CA GLU A 18 0.56 -3.54 -9.03
C GLU A 18 0.66 -2.08 -8.54
N HIS A 19 -0.40 -1.28 -8.69
CA HIS A 19 -0.45 0.06 -8.12
C HIS A 19 -0.45 0.04 -6.59
N CYS A 20 -1.26 -0.84 -5.97
CA CYS A 20 -1.28 -1.04 -4.52
C CYS A 20 0.09 -1.51 -4.00
N ALA A 21 0.73 -2.49 -4.64
CA ALA A 21 2.06 -2.97 -4.28
C ALA A 21 3.11 -1.84 -4.29
N ARG A 22 3.07 -0.97 -5.32
CA ARG A 22 3.98 0.19 -5.40
C ARG A 22 3.74 1.19 -4.30
N LEU A 23 2.49 1.48 -3.96
CA LEU A 23 2.14 2.38 -2.86
C LEU A 23 2.61 1.81 -1.52
N ILE A 24 2.33 0.53 -1.24
CA ILE A 24 2.80 -0.18 -0.05
C ILE A 24 4.33 -0.08 0.05
N ALA A 25 5.04 -0.43 -1.01
CA ALA A 25 6.50 -0.39 -1.04
C ALA A 25 7.06 1.01 -0.80
N GLN A 26 6.48 2.04 -1.42
CA GLN A 26 6.94 3.43 -1.25
C GLN A 26 6.70 3.95 0.17
N CYS A 27 5.51 3.74 0.72
CA CYS A 27 5.17 4.20 2.07
C CYS A 27 5.95 3.43 3.14
N ALA A 28 6.06 2.10 3.00
CA ALA A 28 6.87 1.29 3.90
C ALA A 28 8.35 1.70 3.84
N ALA A 29 8.88 1.99 2.64
CA ALA A 29 10.25 2.47 2.49
C ALA A 29 10.51 3.81 3.19
N GLN A 30 9.53 4.71 3.26
CA GLN A 30 9.67 5.96 4.01
C GLN A 30 9.82 5.69 5.51
N LEU A 31 9.00 4.80 6.08
CA LEU A 31 9.05 4.42 7.50
C LEU A 31 10.35 3.70 7.86
N VAL A 32 10.78 2.77 7.00
CA VAL A 32 12.05 2.05 7.17
C VAL A 32 13.24 2.99 7.05
N ALA A 33 13.24 3.89 6.06
CA ALA A 33 14.31 4.88 5.89
C ALA A 33 14.38 5.84 7.09
N ALA A 34 13.23 6.20 7.66
CA ALA A 34 13.15 7.00 8.88
C ALA A 34 13.58 6.24 10.13
N HIS A 35 13.74 4.90 10.06
CA HIS A 35 13.98 4.00 11.19
C HIS A 35 12.83 3.98 12.21
N ASP A 36 11.61 4.27 11.77
CA ASP A 36 10.43 4.22 12.64
C ASP A 36 9.93 2.78 12.84
N MET A 37 10.12 1.93 11.83
CA MET A 37 9.65 0.54 11.81
C MET A 37 10.63 -0.37 11.07
N GLY A 38 10.54 -1.68 11.33
CA GLY A 38 11.19 -2.70 10.52
C GLY A 38 10.54 -2.86 9.14
N ARG A 39 11.19 -3.59 8.22
CA ARG A 39 10.67 -3.82 6.85
C ARG A 39 9.29 -4.48 6.86
N ASP A 40 9.15 -5.60 7.56
CA ASP A 40 7.91 -6.39 7.60
C ASP A 40 6.79 -5.64 8.33
N GLU A 41 7.14 -4.99 9.44
CA GLU A 41 6.23 -4.17 10.24
C GLU A 41 5.68 -2.99 9.42
N ALA A 42 6.55 -2.30 8.67
CA ALA A 42 6.13 -1.19 7.81
C ALA A 42 5.20 -1.65 6.69
N ILE A 43 5.47 -2.79 6.05
CA ILE A 43 4.59 -3.36 5.02
C ILE A 43 3.23 -3.70 5.62
N GLN A 44 3.19 -4.37 6.78
CA GLN A 44 1.94 -4.72 7.45
C GLN A 44 1.16 -3.48 7.88
N ALA A 45 1.82 -2.46 8.42
CA ALA A 45 1.17 -1.22 8.83
C ALA A 45 0.49 -0.51 7.65
N ILE A 46 1.18 -0.37 6.50
CA ILE A 46 0.59 0.26 5.32
C ILE A 46 -0.53 -0.61 4.72
N THR A 47 -0.35 -1.93 4.65
CA THR A 47 -1.37 -2.84 4.13
C THR A 47 -2.64 -2.79 4.97
N ASN A 48 -2.51 -2.83 6.30
CA ASN A 48 -3.65 -2.69 7.21
C ASN A 48 -4.33 -1.33 7.08
N TRP A 49 -3.55 -0.25 6.92
CA TRP A 49 -4.09 1.08 6.68
C TRP A 49 -4.92 1.13 5.39
N MET A 50 -4.42 0.57 4.27
CA MET A 50 -5.15 0.52 3.00
C MET A 50 -6.44 -0.29 3.11
N ARG A 51 -6.41 -1.42 3.83
CA ARG A 51 -7.60 -2.24 4.07
C ARG A 51 -8.67 -1.45 4.84
N LEU A 52 -8.26 -0.78 5.91
CA LEU A 52 -9.16 0.03 6.74
C LEU A 52 -9.66 1.28 5.98
N ASP A 53 -8.87 1.82 5.05
CA ASP A 53 -9.27 2.94 4.19
C ASP A 53 -10.41 2.53 3.26
N GLY A 54 -10.31 1.35 2.65
CA GLY A 54 -11.41 0.76 1.86
C GLY A 54 -12.67 0.49 2.68
N GLU A 55 -12.53 0.03 3.94
CA GLU A 55 -13.67 -0.13 4.85
C GLU A 55 -14.28 1.23 5.26
N ALA A 56 -13.45 2.26 5.42
CA ALA A 56 -13.88 3.60 5.79
C ALA A 56 -14.69 4.29 4.68
N GLU A 57 -14.41 4.01 3.40
CA GLU A 57 -15.26 4.48 2.29
C GLU A 57 -16.69 3.96 2.38
N ALA A 58 -16.88 2.77 2.98
CA ALA A 58 -18.18 2.15 3.19
C ALA A 58 -18.84 2.57 4.52
N ASP A 59 -18.15 3.33 5.40
CA ASP A 59 -18.67 3.81 6.68
C ASP A 59 -19.43 5.14 6.53
N PRO A 60 -20.77 5.13 6.63
CA PRO A 60 -21.58 6.36 6.48
C PRO A 60 -21.38 7.36 7.63
N THR A 61 -20.75 6.94 8.72
CA THR A 61 -20.47 7.82 9.87
C THR A 61 -19.13 8.55 9.75
N GLY A 62 -18.24 8.07 8.87
CA GLY A 62 -16.89 8.61 8.68
C GLY A 62 -15.98 8.47 9.90
N VAL A 63 -16.37 7.68 10.90
CA VAL A 63 -15.61 7.49 12.14
C VAL A 63 -14.38 6.64 11.85
N MET A 64 -14.50 5.63 10.98
CA MET A 64 -13.37 4.79 10.59
C MET A 64 -12.27 5.58 9.88
N ALA A 65 -12.63 6.58 9.06
CA ALA A 65 -11.65 7.45 8.40
C ALA A 65 -10.87 8.33 9.40
N LEU A 66 -11.51 8.72 10.52
CA LEU A 66 -10.86 9.50 11.59
C LEU A 66 -9.92 8.64 12.43
N GLU A 67 -10.25 7.37 12.65
CA GLU A 67 -9.44 6.44 13.42
C GLU A 67 -8.28 5.84 12.60
N ASN A 68 -8.44 5.74 11.28
CA ASN A 68 -7.43 5.19 10.37
C ASN A 68 -6.34 6.23 10.01
N ALA A 69 -5.49 6.56 10.98
CA ALA A 69 -4.39 7.50 10.78
C ALA A 69 -3.31 6.91 9.85
N PHE A 70 -2.94 7.66 8.80
CA PHE A 70 -1.86 7.26 7.90
C PHE A 70 -0.52 7.14 8.64
N PRO A 71 0.21 6.01 8.49
CA PRO A 71 1.53 5.84 9.11
C PRO A 71 2.54 6.76 8.42
N SER A 72 2.77 7.93 9.01
CA SER A 72 3.69 8.95 8.46
C SER A 72 5.08 8.83 9.10
N PRO A 73 6.15 9.02 8.31
CA PRO A 73 7.51 8.95 8.83
C PRO A 73 7.81 10.13 9.77
N SER A 74 8.58 9.87 10.82
CA SER A 74 9.00 10.88 11.80
C SER A 74 9.95 11.93 11.22
N LYS A 75 10.64 11.60 10.13
CA LYS A 75 11.55 12.49 9.41
C LYS A 75 11.56 12.20 7.91
N LEU A 76 11.81 13.26 7.15
CA LEU A 76 11.97 13.16 5.70
C LEU A 76 13.37 12.61 5.37
N MET A 77 13.40 11.58 4.54
CA MET A 77 14.64 10.97 4.06
C MET A 77 14.89 11.31 2.58
N PRO A 78 16.14 11.26 2.11
CA PRO A 78 16.47 11.49 0.71
C PRO A 78 15.67 10.55 -0.21
N THR A 79 15.04 11.12 -1.24
CA THR A 79 14.20 10.37 -2.19
C THR A 79 14.94 9.19 -2.82
N ARG A 80 16.25 9.32 -3.08
CA ARG A 80 17.07 8.23 -3.62
C ARG A 80 17.18 7.03 -2.68
N GLN A 81 17.29 7.28 -1.37
CA GLN A 81 17.36 6.22 -0.37
C GLN A 81 16.00 5.51 -0.24
N VAL A 82 14.92 6.30 -0.19
CA VAL A 82 13.55 5.76 -0.17
C VAL A 82 13.28 4.92 -1.42
N ALA A 83 13.66 5.40 -2.60
CA ALA A 83 13.46 4.66 -3.85
C ALA A 83 14.24 3.33 -3.90
N ALA A 84 15.48 3.31 -3.39
CA ALA A 84 16.26 2.08 -3.30
C ALA A 84 15.60 1.06 -2.36
N ILE A 85 15.17 1.49 -1.18
CA ILE A 85 14.48 0.63 -0.22
C ILE A 85 13.13 0.18 -0.78
N ALA A 86 12.37 1.05 -1.42
CA ALA A 86 11.09 0.70 -2.05
C ALA A 86 11.26 -0.38 -3.13
N HIS A 87 12.34 -0.31 -3.92
CA HIS A 87 12.66 -1.34 -4.90
C HIS A 87 12.99 -2.69 -4.24
N GLU A 88 13.68 -2.68 -3.09
CA GLU A 88 13.93 -3.91 -2.31
C GLU A 88 12.64 -4.49 -1.70
N LEU A 89 11.70 -3.64 -1.29
CA LEU A 89 10.45 -4.05 -0.65
C LEU A 89 9.34 -4.42 -1.66
N LEU A 90 9.52 -4.14 -2.95
CA LEU A 90 8.48 -4.31 -3.96
C LEU A 90 7.94 -5.74 -4.03
N GLU A 91 8.80 -6.74 -3.95
CA GLU A 91 8.40 -8.16 -4.02
C GLU A 91 7.51 -8.53 -2.82
N ALA A 92 7.94 -8.21 -1.60
CA ALA A 92 7.15 -8.43 -0.39
C ALA A 92 5.85 -7.60 -0.38
N ALA A 93 5.86 -6.40 -0.98
CA ALA A 93 4.68 -5.58 -1.12
C ALA A 93 3.67 -6.13 -2.13
N ARG A 94 4.12 -6.86 -3.17
CA ARG A 94 3.23 -7.57 -4.10
C ARG A 94 2.48 -8.69 -3.38
N ASP A 95 3.21 -9.51 -2.63
CA ASP A 95 2.61 -10.58 -1.82
C ASP A 95 1.56 -10.03 -0.84
N ALA A 96 1.85 -8.88 -0.22
CA ALA A 96 0.90 -8.20 0.66
C ALA A 96 -0.32 -7.63 -0.09
N SER A 97 -0.12 -7.09 -1.29
CA SER A 97 -1.21 -6.52 -2.11
C SER A 97 -2.22 -7.57 -2.60
N ASP A 98 -1.80 -8.84 -2.74
CA ASP A 98 -2.71 -9.94 -3.07
C ASP A 98 -3.69 -10.29 -1.93
N THR A 99 -3.49 -9.72 -0.73
CA THR A 99 -4.35 -9.93 0.44
C THR A 99 -5.32 -8.79 0.72
N LEU A 100 -5.31 -7.74 -0.12
CA LEU A 100 -6.27 -6.62 -0.10
C LEU A 100 -7.47 -6.93 -0.99
#